data_AF-A0A1R3UU26-F1
#
_entry.id   AF-A0A1R3UU26-F1
#
_cell.length_a   1.000
_cell.length_b   1.000
_cell.length_c   1.000
_cell.angle_alpha   90.00
_cell.angle_beta   90.00
_cell.angle_gamma   90.00
#
_symmetry.space_group_name_H-M   'P 1'
#
loop_
_entity.id
_entity.type
_entity.pdbx_description
1 polymer ?
#
loop_
_entity_poly.entity_id
_entity_poly.type
_entity_poly.pdbx_seq_one_letter_code
_entity_poly.pdbx_strand_id
1 'polypeptide(L)' 'MLKKAFAATAITAAAAGVLFAGSPAMADSHAFTSGNGGILSGNQLIADLDVPVNVCGNSIAILGVSGANCVDSGATVKN' A
#
# COMPACT_ATOMS: atom_id res chain seq x y z
N MET A 1 -26.76 -9.55 29.01
CA MET A 1 -26.46 -8.73 27.82
C MET A 1 -24.99 -8.33 27.70
N LEU A 2 -24.24 -8.29 28.81
CA LEU A 2 -22.80 -7.96 28.85
C LEU A 2 -21.87 -8.91 28.04
N LYS A 3 -22.24 -10.19 27.91
CA LYS A 3 -21.46 -11.20 27.16
C LYS A 3 -21.39 -10.91 25.65
N LYS A 4 -22.41 -10.25 25.09
CA LYS A 4 -22.46 -9.90 23.65
C LYS A 4 -21.63 -8.65 23.34
N ALA A 5 -21.50 -7.74 24.31
CA ALA A 5 -20.72 -6.53 24.17
C ALA A 5 -19.21 -6.81 24.08
N PHE A 6 -18.70 -7.75 24.89
CA PHE A 6 -17.29 -8.17 24.83
C PHE A 6 -16.89 -8.90 23.53
N ALA A 7 -17.81 -9.69 22.97
CA ALA A 7 -17.59 -10.34 21.68
C ALA A 7 -17.56 -9.31 20.54
N ALA A 8 -18.44 -8.32 20.58
CA ALA A 8 -18.48 -7.25 19.57
C ALA A 8 -17.21 -6.40 19.57
N THR A 9 -16.69 -6.01 20.74
CA THR A 9 -15.45 -5.22 20.84
C THR A 9 -14.19 -6.01 20.45
N ALA A 10 -14.14 -7.31 20.74
CA ALA A 10 -13.02 -8.16 20.32
C ALA A 10 -12.95 -8.30 18.78
N ILE A 11 -14.11 -8.38 18.10
CA ILE A 11 -14.18 -8.44 16.63
C ILE A 11 -13.70 -7.11 16.01
N THR A 12 -14.07 -5.97 16.61
CA THR A 12 -13.61 -4.66 16.13
C THR A 12 -12.09 -4.50 16.28
N ALA A 13 -11.50 -5.02 17.36
CA ALA A 13 -10.05 -4.95 17.59
C ALA A 13 -9.25 -5.86 16.64
N ALA A 14 -9.76 -7.05 16.31
CA ALA A 14 -9.11 -7.95 15.36
C ALA A 14 -9.19 -7.45 13.91
N ALA A 15 -10.32 -6.84 13.52
CA ALA A 15 -10.47 -6.23 12.19
C ALA A 15 -9.55 -5.01 12.00
N ALA A 16 -9.31 -4.24 13.06
CA ALA A 16 -8.39 -3.11 13.02
C ALA A 16 -6.96 -3.54 12.65
N GLY A 17 -6.47 -4.67 13.16
CA GLY A 17 -5.11 -5.15 12.90
C GLY A 17 -4.81 -5.46 11.43
N VAL A 18 -5.81 -5.92 10.67
CA VAL A 18 -5.67 -6.22 9.22
C VAL A 18 -5.76 -4.95 8.37
N LEU A 19 -6.52 -3.96 8.82
CA LEU A 19 -6.69 -2.69 8.09
C LEU A 19 -5.44 -1.80 8.13
N PHE A 20 -4.56 -2.00 9.11
CA PHE A 20 -3.28 -1.27 9.22
C PHE A 20 -2.07 -2.05 8.68
N ALA A 21 -2.27 -3.24 8.13
CA ALA A 21 -1.18 -4.01 7.51
C ALA A 21 -0.88 -3.42 6.12
N GLY A 22 -0.05 -2.38 6.07
CA GLY A 22 0.52 -1.89 4.82
C GLY A 22 1.25 -3.03 4.09
N SER A 23 0.94 -3.22 2.81
CA SER A 23 1.64 -4.20 1.97
C SER A 23 3.03 -3.69 1.62
N PRO A 24 4.06 -4.58 1.51
CA PRO A 24 5.37 -4.14 1.07
C PRO A 24 5.28 -3.65 -0.38
N ALA A 25 5.94 -2.54 -0.70
CA ALA A 25 6.15 -2.15 -2.08
C ALA A 25 7.16 -3.10 -2.71
N MET A 26 6.78 -3.78 -3.81
CA MET A 26 7.66 -4.65 -4.58
C MET A 26 8.11 -3.89 -5.83
N ALA A 27 9.38 -3.50 -5.88
CA ALA A 27 10.00 -2.98 -7.09
C ALA A 27 10.72 -4.14 -7.82
N ASP A 28 10.45 -4.30 -9.12
CA ASP A 28 11.21 -5.19 -10.00
C ASP A 28 12.32 -4.40 -10.70
N SER A 29 13.55 -4.93 -10.66
CA SER A 29 14.73 -4.28 -11.26
C SER A 29 15.20 -4.99 -12.54
N HIS A 30 14.35 -5.81 -13.19
CA HIS A 30 14.78 -6.61 -14.33
C HIS A 30 14.88 -5.76 -15.61
N ALA A 31 16.09 -5.27 -15.89
CA ALA A 31 16.38 -4.57 -17.13
C ALA A 31 16.56 -5.58 -18.29
N PHE A 32 15.69 -5.51 -19.30
CA PHE A 32 15.72 -6.40 -20.47
C PHE A 32 15.72 -5.61 -21.78
N THR A 33 16.58 -6.01 -22.71
CA THR A 33 16.60 -5.49 -24.08
C THR A 33 16.75 -6.66 -25.06
N SER A 34 15.97 -6.68 -26.13
CA SER A 34 16.16 -7.65 -27.22
C SER A 34 17.33 -7.30 -28.15
N GLY A 35 17.87 -6.08 -28.11
CA GLY A 35 19.05 -5.67 -28.89
C GLY A 35 18.91 -5.70 -30.42
N ASN A 36 17.78 -6.15 -30.97
CA ASN A 36 17.68 -6.50 -32.38
C ASN A 36 17.65 -5.27 -33.30
N GLY A 37 18.60 -5.18 -34.23
CA GLY A 37 18.63 -4.18 -35.31
C GLY A 37 19.13 -2.77 -34.96
N GLY A 38 19.65 -2.53 -33.75
CA GLY A 38 20.09 -1.19 -33.33
C GLY A 38 21.60 -1.12 -33.04
N ILE A 39 22.27 -0.08 -33.56
CA ILE A 39 23.71 0.16 -33.34
C ILE A 39 24.01 0.61 -31.89
N LEU A 40 23.04 1.23 -31.20
CA LEU A 40 23.12 1.66 -29.80
C LEU A 40 21.98 1.07 -28.93
N SER A 41 21.45 -0.11 -29.30
CA SER A 41 20.34 -0.72 -28.55
C SER A 41 20.83 -1.32 -27.22
N GLY A 42 20.06 -1.12 -26.15
CA GLY A 42 20.35 -1.68 -24.83
C GLY A 42 20.88 -0.72 -23.76
N ASN A 43 21.01 0.57 -24.07
CA ASN A 43 21.31 1.59 -23.07
C ASN A 43 20.08 1.81 -22.18
N GLN A 44 20.08 1.20 -20.99
CA GLN A 44 19.02 1.32 -19.98
C GLN A 44 19.59 2.04 -18.75
N LEU A 45 18.96 3.13 -18.34
CA LEU A 45 19.29 3.83 -17.10
C LEU A 45 18.43 3.26 -15.97
N ILE A 46 19.07 2.55 -15.05
CA ILE A 46 18.43 2.02 -13.84
C ILE A 46 18.85 2.96 -12.71
N ALA A 47 17.91 3.77 -12.27
CA ALA A 47 18.10 4.69 -11.16
C ALA A 47 17.04 4.40 -10.10
N ASP A 48 17.46 4.45 -8.84
CA ASP A 48 16.56 4.32 -7.70
C ASP A 48 15.86 5.66 -7.50
N LEU A 49 14.53 5.67 -7.63
CA LEU A 49 13.71 6.86 -7.44
C LEU A 49 12.63 6.54 -6.42
N ASP A 50 12.84 7.01 -5.20
CA ASP A 50 11.80 6.99 -4.18
C ASP A 50 10.80 8.13 -4.44
N VAL A 51 9.55 7.76 -4.70
CA VAL A 51 8.43 8.71 -4.82
C VAL A 51 7.48 8.48 -3.65
N PRO A 52 7.17 9.50 -2.84
CA PRO A 52 6.37 9.31 -1.65
C PRO A 52 4.90 9.28 -2.07
N VAL A 53 4.34 8.09 -2.25
CA VAL A 53 2.93 7.94 -2.61
C VAL A 53 2.16 7.48 -1.38
N ASN A 54 1.23 8.31 -0.91
CA ASN A 54 0.31 7.93 0.15
C ASN A 54 -1.09 7.71 -0.42
N VAL A 55 -1.60 6.49 -0.23
CA VAL A 55 -2.99 6.13 -0.52
C VAL A 55 -3.68 5.90 0.81
N CYS A 56 -4.52 6.83 1.23
CA CYS A 56 -5.24 6.77 2.50
C CYS A 56 -6.75 6.95 2.27
N GLY A 57 -7.55 6.62 3.27
CA GLY A 57 -9.00 6.87 3.22
C GLY A 57 -9.78 5.82 2.43
N ASN A 58 -9.22 4.63 2.22
CA ASN A 58 -9.96 3.52 1.64
C ASN A 58 -10.76 2.77 2.71
N SER A 59 -12.06 2.58 2.46
CA SER A 59 -12.94 1.82 3.33
C SER A 59 -14.00 1.09 2.51
N ILE A 60 -14.16 -0.20 2.78
CA ILE A 60 -15.09 -1.08 2.07
C ILE A 60 -15.94 -1.78 3.15
N ALA A 61 -17.27 -1.75 3.02
CA ALA A 61 -18.18 -2.51 3.89
C ALA A 61 -19.09 -3.42 3.08
N ILE A 62 -19.30 -4.62 3.60
CA ILE A 62 -20.11 -5.67 2.96
C ILE A 62 -21.53 -5.73 3.55
N LEU A 63 -21.72 -5.44 4.84
CA LEU A 63 -23.04 -5.54 5.53
C LEU A 63 -23.28 -4.42 6.56
N GLY A 64 -22.64 -3.26 6.43
CA GLY A 64 -22.73 -2.19 7.44
C GLY A 64 -22.17 -0.83 6.98
N VAL A 65 -21.98 0.09 7.93
CA VAL A 65 -21.44 1.44 7.67
C VAL A 65 -19.91 1.39 7.62
N SER A 66 -19.32 1.99 6.58
CA SER A 66 -17.87 2.15 6.44
C SER A 66 -17.49 3.62 6.61
N GLY A 67 -16.33 3.87 7.20
CA GLY A 67 -15.73 5.19 7.33
C GLY A 67 -14.24 5.10 7.12
N ALA A 68 -13.67 6.14 6.52
CA ALA A 68 -12.23 6.29 6.33
C ALA A 68 -11.87 7.74 6.63
N ASN A 69 -10.78 7.96 7.37
CA ASN A 69 -10.25 9.29 7.63
C ASN A 69 -8.76 9.30 7.34
N CYS A 70 -8.27 10.44 6.88
CA CYS A 70 -6.86 10.74 6.75
C CYS A 70 -6.55 12.02 7.51
N VAL A 71 -5.53 11.99 8.36
CA VAL A 71 -4.97 13.18 8.99
C VAL A 71 -3.46 13.00 8.98
N ASP A 72 -2.71 14.02 8.59
CA ASP A 72 -1.24 14.01 8.48
C ASP A 72 -0.68 12.78 7.75
N SER A 73 -1.07 12.58 6.49
CA SER A 73 -0.70 11.37 5.74
C SER A 73 0.79 11.22 5.39
N GLY A 74 1.65 12.14 5.82
CA GLY A 74 3.08 11.89 6.07
C GLY A 74 3.94 11.39 4.92
N ALA A 75 3.46 11.35 3.67
CA ALA A 75 4.24 10.89 2.53
C ALA A 75 5.42 11.84 2.31
N THR A 76 6.61 11.41 2.71
CA THR A 76 7.82 12.20 2.55
C THR A 76 9.00 11.28 2.29
N VAL A 77 9.68 11.54 1.18
CA VAL A 77 11.02 11.01 0.90
C VAL A 77 12.04 11.83 1.66
N LYS A 78 12.98 11.16 2.31
CA LYS A 78 14.18 11.78 2.88
C LYS A 78 15.39 11.07 2.30
N ASN A 79 16.26 11.85 1.68
CA ASN A 79 17.53 11.41 1.12
C ASN A 79 18.52 11.04 2.22
#